data_AF-F9PEV0-F1
#
_entry.id   AF-F9PEV0-F1
#
_cell.length_a   1.000
_cell.length_b   1.000
_cell.length_c   1.000
_cell.angle_alpha   90.00
_cell.angle_beta   90.00
_cell.angle_gamma   90.00
#
_symmetry.space_group_name_H-M   'P 1'
#
loop_
_entity.id
_entity.type
_entity.pdbx_description
1 polymer ?
#
loop_
_entity_poly.entity_id
_entity_poly.type
_entity_poly.pdbx_seq_one_letter_code
_entity_poly.pdbx_strand_id
1 'polypeptide(L)'
;MVNNIDFVVTWVNGNDPVWREEKKKYEVLDGRPTLNDETRYRDMDLFQYWFRAVEKYAPWVNNIYFITYGHLPEWLNINHPKLKIVKHEDYIPSEYLPTFSSNVIELNLFRIKELSEHFVLFSDDVFINTFLKEEDLFINNLPRLLSIYRPLVPTKEFDYINFNHLLIMNKYFHDKKHYHNIRVNF
;
A
#
# COMPACT_ATOMS: atom_id res chain seq x y z
N MET A 1 16.76 19.42 6.74
CA MET A 1 15.70 19.05 7.71
C MET A 1 15.65 17.54 7.69
N VAL A 2 15.80 16.90 8.84
CA VAL A 2 15.55 15.45 8.96
C VAL A 2 14.05 15.30 8.82
N ASN A 3 13.59 14.82 7.68
CA ASN A 3 12.17 14.52 7.53
C ASN A 3 11.99 13.09 8.04
N ASN A 4 11.20 12.97 9.11
CA ASN A 4 10.77 11.67 9.59
C ASN A 4 10.04 10.96 8.44
N ILE A 5 10.45 9.73 8.15
CA ILE A 5 9.79 8.89 7.16
C ILE A 5 9.06 7.78 7.91
N ASP A 6 7.74 7.75 7.76
CA ASP A 6 6.88 6.73 8.33
C ASP A 6 6.59 5.61 7.33
N PHE A 7 6.39 4.38 7.81
CA PHE A 7 5.86 3.30 7.01
C PHE A 7 4.39 3.08 7.35
N VAL A 8 3.57 2.91 6.33
CA VAL A 8 2.17 2.53 6.45
C VAL A 8 2.05 1.14 5.85
N VAL A 9 1.46 0.21 6.59
CA VAL A 9 1.19 -1.14 6.07
C VAL A 9 -0.25 -1.52 6.38
N THR A 10 -0.96 -2.01 5.37
CA THR A 10 -2.35 -2.44 5.49
C THR A 10 -2.42 -3.95 5.59
N TRP A 11 -3.30 -4.46 6.45
CA TRP A 11 -3.51 -5.89 6.61
C TRP A 11 -4.93 -6.21 7.09
N VAL A 12 -5.42 -7.36 6.68
CA VAL A 12 -6.68 -7.91 7.17
C VAL A 12 -6.55 -9.42 7.41
N ASN A 13 -7.12 -9.91 8.50
CA ASN A 13 -7.27 -11.34 8.73
C ASN A 13 -8.47 -11.87 7.93
N GLY A 14 -8.23 -12.41 6.73
CA GLY A 14 -9.28 -13.02 5.92
C GLY A 14 -9.94 -14.24 6.55
N ASN A 15 -9.32 -14.87 7.55
CA ASN A 15 -9.87 -16.04 8.24
C ASN A 15 -10.82 -15.67 9.39
N ASP A 16 -10.85 -14.40 9.80
CA ASP A 16 -11.70 -13.90 10.88
C ASP A 16 -13.19 -14.10 10.52
N PRO A 17 -13.94 -14.94 11.28
CA PRO A 17 -15.35 -15.21 10.99
C PRO A 17 -16.22 -13.97 11.16
N VAL A 18 -15.93 -13.10 12.13
CA VAL A 18 -16.71 -11.88 12.40
C VAL A 18 -16.55 -10.91 11.24
N TRP A 19 -15.31 -10.69 10.78
CA TRP A 19 -15.04 -9.85 9.63
C TRP A 19 -15.68 -10.39 8.34
N ARG A 20 -15.62 -11.72 8.11
CA ARG A 20 -16.26 -12.35 6.94
C ARG A 20 -17.78 -12.22 6.97
N GLU A 21 -18.40 -12.41 8.13
CA GLU A 21 -19.84 -12.21 8.29
C GLU A 21 -20.25 -10.76 8.04
N GLU A 22 -19.45 -9.79 8.50
CA GLU A 22 -19.69 -8.38 8.22
C GLU A 22 -19.55 -8.06 6.74
N LYS A 23 -18.48 -8.52 6.08
CA LYS A 23 -18.27 -8.36 4.62
C LYS A 23 -19.44 -8.89 3.80
N LYS A 24 -19.94 -10.08 4.14
CA LYS A 24 -21.06 -10.74 3.45
C LYS A 24 -22.33 -9.90 3.41
N LYS A 25 -22.58 -9.04 4.40
CA LYS A 25 -23.76 -8.14 4.41
C LYS A 25 -23.75 -7.14 3.25
N TYR A 26 -22.58 -6.86 2.70
CA TYR A 26 -22.36 -5.87 1.64
C TYR A 26 -21.97 -6.50 0.30
N GLU A 27 -21.89 -7.83 0.20
CA GLU A 27 -21.62 -8.52 -1.06
C GLU A 27 -22.85 -8.47 -1.97
N VAL A 28 -22.69 -7.87 -3.16
CA VAL A 28 -23.73 -7.83 -4.17
C VAL A 28 -23.75 -9.17 -4.91
N LEU A 29 -24.79 -9.97 -4.68
CA LEU A 29 -25.03 -11.23 -5.37
C LEU A 29 -25.74 -10.97 -6.71
N ASP A 30 -25.05 -10.36 -7.68
CA ASP A 30 -25.59 -10.10 -9.03
C ASP A 30 -25.25 -11.19 -10.06
N GLY A 31 -24.62 -12.30 -9.62
CA GLY A 31 -24.24 -13.42 -10.46
C GLY A 31 -23.00 -13.18 -11.31
N ARG A 32 -22.31 -12.05 -11.18
CA ARG A 32 -21.03 -11.79 -11.85
C ARG A 32 -19.87 -12.36 -11.01
N PRO A 33 -18.76 -12.78 -11.65
CA PRO A 33 -17.55 -13.16 -10.93
C PRO A 33 -17.09 -11.98 -10.05
N THR A 34 -17.02 -12.18 -8.74
CA THR A 34 -16.56 -11.14 -7.82
C THR A 34 -15.05 -11.01 -7.95
N LEU A 35 -14.54 -9.84 -8.34
CA LEU A 35 -13.10 -9.54 -8.32
C LEU A 35 -12.51 -9.49 -6.89
N ASN A 36 -13.40 -9.51 -5.89
CA ASN A 36 -13.11 -9.43 -4.46
C ASN A 36 -13.45 -10.75 -3.72
N ASP A 37 -12.99 -11.87 -4.28
CA ASP A 37 -13.21 -13.21 -3.75
C ASP A 37 -12.30 -13.54 -2.54
N GLU A 38 -12.52 -14.70 -1.92
CA GLU A 38 -11.78 -15.15 -0.73
C GLU A 38 -10.26 -15.29 -0.97
N THR A 39 -9.82 -15.51 -2.22
CA THR A 39 -8.39 -15.67 -2.52
C THR A 39 -7.61 -14.37 -2.30
N ARG A 40 -8.28 -13.21 -2.38
CA ARG A 40 -7.70 -11.90 -2.11
C ARG A 40 -7.37 -11.67 -0.64
N TYR A 41 -7.92 -12.48 0.26
CA TYR A 41 -7.76 -12.35 1.71
C TYR A 41 -7.04 -13.56 2.30
N ARG A 42 -6.44 -14.39 1.46
CA ARG A 42 -5.73 -15.59 1.91
C ARG A 42 -4.49 -15.19 2.71
N ASP A 43 -4.45 -15.61 3.97
CA ASP A 43 -3.26 -15.53 4.79
C ASP A 43 -2.24 -16.60 4.36
N MET A 44 -0.99 -16.18 4.11
CA MET A 44 0.13 -17.06 3.79
C MET A 44 1.07 -17.27 4.98
N ASP A 45 0.78 -16.71 6.15
CA ASP A 45 1.64 -16.72 7.34
C ASP A 45 3.06 -16.20 7.03
N LEU A 46 3.12 -15.11 6.25
CA LEU A 46 4.38 -14.46 5.86
C LEU A 46 4.53 -13.05 6.46
N PHE A 47 3.46 -12.48 6.99
CA PHE A 47 3.41 -11.06 7.34
C PHE A 47 4.33 -10.69 8.52
N GLN A 48 4.61 -11.62 9.43
CA GLN A 48 5.63 -11.49 10.48
C GLN A 48 7.03 -11.21 9.93
N TYR A 49 7.34 -11.71 8.73
CA TYR A 49 8.64 -11.46 8.10
C TYR A 49 8.73 -10.05 7.53
N TRP A 50 7.61 -9.39 7.25
CA TRP A 50 7.60 -7.99 6.83
C TRP A 50 8.13 -7.10 7.96
N PHE A 51 7.63 -7.30 9.18
CA PHE A 51 8.13 -6.57 10.36
C PHE A 51 9.61 -6.85 10.63
N ARG A 52 10.03 -8.12 10.57
CA ARG A 52 11.44 -8.49 10.73
C ARG A 52 12.34 -7.88 9.65
N ALA A 53 11.84 -7.79 8.42
CA ALA A 53 12.55 -7.14 7.32
C ALA A 53 12.71 -5.65 7.56
N VAL A 54 11.66 -4.95 8.01
CA VAL A 54 11.74 -3.52 8.36
C VAL A 54 12.73 -3.30 9.49
N GLU A 55 12.66 -4.06 10.58
CA GLU A 55 13.60 -3.96 11.71
C GLU A 55 15.05 -4.16 11.28
N LYS A 56 15.31 -5.13 10.38
CA LYS A 56 16.66 -5.45 9.92
C LYS A 56 17.20 -4.46 8.89
N TYR A 57 16.37 -4.08 7.93
CA TYR A 57 16.83 -3.41 6.71
C TYR A 57 16.45 -1.94 6.62
N ALA A 58 15.50 -1.46 7.42
CA ALA A 58 15.10 -0.06 7.51
C ALA A 58 14.94 0.41 8.97
N PRO A 59 15.93 0.20 9.86
CA PRO A 59 15.80 0.54 11.28
C PRO A 59 15.63 2.05 11.56
N TRP A 60 15.97 2.89 10.57
CA TRP A 60 15.81 4.34 10.61
C TRP A 60 14.35 4.80 10.55
N VAL A 61 13.41 3.92 10.15
CA VAL A 61 11.97 4.25 10.07
C VAL A 61 11.50 4.94 11.35
N ASN A 62 10.71 6.00 11.21
CA ASN A 62 10.21 6.77 12.34
C ASN A 62 9.10 6.00 13.08
N ASN A 63 7.91 5.93 12.49
CA ASN A 63 6.81 5.09 12.97
C ASN A 63 6.35 4.11 11.89
N ILE A 64 5.74 3.00 12.34
CA ILE A 64 5.03 2.03 11.52
C ILE A 64 3.55 2.16 11.87
N TYR A 65 2.76 2.67 10.93
CA TYR A 65 1.30 2.71 10.99
C TYR A 65 0.74 1.40 10.46
N PHE A 66 0.34 0.54 11.38
CA PHE A 66 -0.28 -0.73 11.09
C PHE A 66 -1.80 -0.55 10.97
N ILE A 67 -2.30 -0.59 9.75
CA ILE A 67 -3.71 -0.37 9.43
C ILE A 67 -4.45 -1.69 9.37
N THR A 68 -5.55 -1.76 10.10
CA THR A 68 -6.36 -2.98 10.21
C THR A 68 -7.85 -2.67 10.33
N TYR A 69 -8.70 -3.67 10.07
CA TYR A 69 -10.11 -3.62 10.42
C TYR A 69 -10.35 -3.64 11.94
N GLY A 70 -9.39 -4.15 12.72
CA GLY A 70 -9.44 -4.18 14.19
C GLY A 70 -8.85 -5.43 14.82
N HIS A 71 -8.65 -6.50 14.03
CA HIS A 71 -7.92 -7.69 14.47
C HIS A 71 -6.41 -7.45 14.48
N LEU A 72 -5.71 -8.16 15.36
CA LEU A 72 -4.25 -8.07 15.49
C LEU A 72 -3.66 -9.48 15.41
N PRO A 73 -2.55 -9.68 14.69
CA PRO A 73 -1.83 -10.94 14.72
C PRO A 73 -1.30 -11.25 16.13
N GLU A 74 -1.42 -12.49 16.59
CA GLU A 74 -0.99 -12.89 17.95
C GLU A 74 0.51 -12.69 18.19
N TRP A 75 1.32 -12.77 17.14
CA TRP A 75 2.77 -12.57 17.20
C TRP A 75 3.19 -11.10 17.28
N LEU A 76 2.27 -10.15 17.06
CA LEU A 76 2.60 -8.73 17.00
C LEU A 76 2.81 -8.15 18.40
N ASN A 77 3.99 -7.57 18.65
CA ASN A 77 4.24 -6.83 19.88
C ASN A 77 3.59 -5.44 19.81
N ILE A 78 2.36 -5.34 20.31
CA ILE A 78 1.56 -4.10 20.30
C ILE A 78 2.16 -2.96 21.14
N ASN A 79 3.13 -3.26 22.02
CA ASN A 79 3.77 -2.27 22.90
C ASN A 79 5.06 -1.70 22.30
N HIS A 80 5.40 -2.03 21.06
CA HIS A 80 6.61 -1.52 20.42
C HIS A 80 6.50 0.01 20.21
N PRO A 81 7.50 0.82 20.63
CA PRO A 81 7.37 2.28 20.68
C PRO A 81 7.18 2.94 19.29
N LYS A 82 7.68 2.31 18.23
CA LYS A 82 7.50 2.78 16.84
C LYS A 82 6.19 2.31 16.20
N LEU A 83 5.44 1.41 16.83
CA LEU A 83 4.23 0.83 16.24
C LEU A 83 3.02 1.68 16.61
N LYS A 84 2.23 2.05 15.60
CA LYS A 84 0.95 2.76 15.73
C LYS A 84 -0.13 1.88 15.09
N ILE A 85 -1.02 1.35 15.90
CA ILE A 85 -2.16 0.57 15.42
C ILE A 85 -3.28 1.54 15.07
N VAL A 86 -3.77 1.47 13.84
CA VAL A 86 -4.83 2.36 13.33
C VAL A 86 -5.93 1.51 12.72
N LYS A 87 -7.16 1.73 13.17
CA LYS A 87 -8.35 1.11 12.58
C LYS A 87 -8.88 1.94 11.43
N HIS A 88 -9.60 1.31 10.51
CA HIS A 88 -10.30 2.02 9.43
C HIS A 88 -11.21 3.15 9.99
N GLU A 89 -11.90 2.91 11.10
CA GLU A 89 -12.78 3.89 11.75
C GLU A 89 -12.05 5.09 12.37
N ASP A 90 -10.74 5.01 12.60
CA ASP A 90 -9.98 6.08 13.27
C ASP A 90 -9.73 7.29 12.35
N TYR A 91 -9.79 7.09 11.03
CA TYR A 91 -9.41 8.12 10.04
C TYR A 91 -10.32 8.22 8.81
N ILE A 92 -11.12 7.19 8.52
CA ILE A 92 -12.07 7.19 7.40
C ILE A 92 -13.41 7.80 7.87
N PRO A 93 -13.98 8.79 7.15
CA PRO A 93 -15.30 9.31 7.47
C PRO A 93 -16.39 8.22 7.50
N SER A 94 -17.30 8.31 8.47
CA SER A 94 -18.30 7.28 8.75
C SER A 94 -19.22 6.97 7.57
N GLU A 95 -19.46 7.93 6.69
CA GLU A 95 -20.27 7.74 5.47
C GLU A 95 -19.65 6.78 4.45
N TYR A 96 -18.35 6.48 4.58
CA TYR A 96 -17.63 5.53 3.74
C TYR A 96 -17.34 4.19 4.44
N LEU A 97 -17.92 3.97 5.63
CA LEU A 97 -17.73 2.77 6.44
C LEU A 97 -19.03 1.93 6.57
N PRO A 98 -18.90 0.60 6.74
CA PRO A 98 -17.67 -0.18 6.64
C PRO A 98 -17.18 -0.28 5.18
N THR A 99 -15.86 -0.39 5.00
CA THR A 99 -15.25 -0.61 3.69
C THR A 99 -14.40 -1.86 3.69
N PHE A 100 -14.43 -2.57 2.56
CA PHE A 100 -13.61 -3.75 2.25
C PHE A 100 -12.75 -3.51 1.01
N SER A 101 -12.69 -2.25 0.55
CA SER A 101 -11.94 -1.82 -0.62
C SER A 101 -10.63 -1.16 -0.20
N SER A 102 -9.50 -1.71 -0.65
CA SER A 102 -8.18 -1.11 -0.43
C SER A 102 -8.11 0.33 -0.94
N ASN A 103 -8.74 0.64 -2.08
CA ASN A 103 -8.78 2.00 -2.61
C ASN A 103 -9.35 3.01 -1.59
N VAL A 104 -10.43 2.67 -0.88
CA VAL A 104 -11.03 3.56 0.11
C VAL A 104 -10.10 3.73 1.33
N ILE A 105 -9.47 2.63 1.75
CA ILE A 105 -8.51 2.61 2.86
C ILE A 105 -7.29 3.49 2.54
N GLU A 106 -6.71 3.32 1.35
CA GLU A 106 -5.49 4.00 0.88
C GLU A 106 -5.74 5.47 0.55
N LEU A 107 -6.87 5.81 -0.08
CA LEU A 107 -7.19 7.20 -0.44
C LEU A 107 -7.40 8.09 0.78
N ASN A 108 -7.67 7.53 1.96
CA ASN A 108 -7.90 8.30 3.18
C ASN A 108 -6.65 8.39 4.09
N LEU A 109 -5.52 7.76 3.75
CA LEU A 109 -4.32 7.70 4.63
C LEU A 109 -3.85 9.07 5.12
N PHE A 110 -3.96 10.10 4.28
CA PHE A 110 -3.60 11.47 4.62
C PHE A 110 -4.39 12.06 5.81
N ARG A 111 -5.48 11.41 6.24
CA ARG A 111 -6.29 11.81 7.40
C ARG A 111 -5.79 11.21 8.71
N ILE A 112 -4.86 10.25 8.66
CA ILE A 112 -4.27 9.66 9.87
C ILE A 112 -3.52 10.75 10.62
N LYS A 113 -3.90 10.97 11.88
CA LYS A 113 -3.25 11.97 12.73
C LYS A 113 -1.79 11.57 12.96
N GLU A 114 -0.91 12.57 12.97
CA GLU A 114 0.53 12.40 13.23
C GLU A 114 1.31 11.64 12.15
N LEU A 115 0.65 11.17 11.07
CA LEU A 115 1.34 10.60 9.91
C LEU A 115 2.22 11.69 9.28
N SER A 116 3.51 11.39 9.11
CA SER A 116 4.46 12.33 8.50
C SER A 116 4.11 12.60 7.04
N GLU A 117 4.46 13.80 6.54
CA GLU A 117 4.33 14.16 5.13
C GLU A 117 5.08 13.18 4.21
N HIS A 118 6.23 12.67 4.68
CA HIS A 118 6.96 11.59 4.03
C HIS A 118 6.56 10.25 4.62
N PHE A 119 5.85 9.45 3.85
CA PHE A 119 5.55 8.08 4.22
C PHE A 119 5.64 7.13 3.02
N VAL A 120 5.84 5.85 3.31
CA VAL A 120 5.82 4.77 2.31
C VAL A 120 4.67 3.83 2.63
N LEU A 121 3.78 3.64 1.65
CA LEU A 121 2.71 2.66 1.72
C LEU A 121 3.21 1.31 1.23
N PHE A 122 3.02 0.28 2.07
CA PHE A 122 3.23 -1.12 1.76
C PHE A 122 1.88 -1.85 1.77
N SER A 123 1.71 -2.77 0.82
CA SER A 123 0.85 -3.93 1.01
C SER A 123 1.59 -4.98 1.85
N ASP A 124 0.84 -5.91 2.45
CA ASP A 124 1.36 -7.01 3.25
C ASP A 124 2.17 -8.06 2.46
N ASP A 125 2.10 -8.01 1.12
CA ASP A 125 2.82 -8.89 0.20
C ASP A 125 4.10 -8.26 -0.41
N VAL A 126 4.49 -7.03 -0.02
CA VAL A 126 5.71 -6.34 -0.51
C VAL A 126 6.76 -6.26 0.59
N PHE A 127 7.88 -6.95 0.39
CA PHE A 127 8.94 -7.11 1.40
C PHE A 127 10.22 -6.37 1.04
N ILE A 128 10.88 -5.82 2.06
CA ILE A 128 12.25 -5.32 1.96
C ILE A 128 13.21 -6.51 2.09
N ASN A 129 14.10 -6.70 1.12
CA ASN A 129 15.00 -7.86 1.08
C ASN A 129 16.49 -7.50 1.26
N THR A 130 16.82 -6.22 1.33
CA THR A 130 18.17 -5.68 1.54
C THR A 130 18.09 -4.33 2.24
N PHE A 131 19.20 -3.83 2.77
CA PHE A 131 19.27 -2.53 3.42
C PHE A 131 18.71 -1.42 2.53
N LEU A 132 17.67 -0.76 3.03
CA LEU A 132 16.99 0.34 2.38
C LEU A 132 17.48 1.63 3.03
N LYS A 133 17.88 2.62 2.25
CA LYS A 133 18.25 3.94 2.76
C LYS A 133 17.12 4.94 2.53
N GLU A 134 17.08 6.01 3.31
CA GLU A 134 16.10 7.09 3.14
C GLU A 134 16.18 7.67 1.71
N GLU A 135 17.39 7.79 1.15
CA GLU A 135 17.63 8.34 -0.19
C GLU A 135 17.21 7.40 -1.33
N ASP A 136 16.91 6.14 -1.03
CA ASP A 136 16.30 5.22 -2.00
C ASP A 136 14.82 5.54 -2.21
N LEU A 137 14.19 6.23 -1.26
CA LEU A 137 12.76 6.56 -1.26
C LEU A 137 12.49 8.05 -1.49
N PHE A 138 13.35 8.93 -0.97
CA PHE A 138 13.16 10.39 -1.06
C PHE A 138 14.48 11.12 -1.35
N ILE A 139 14.47 12.05 -2.31
CA ILE A 139 15.60 12.93 -2.60
C ILE A 139 15.07 14.36 -2.69
N ASN A 140 15.73 15.31 -2.01
CA ASN A 140 15.32 16.72 -1.97
C ASN A 140 13.85 16.90 -1.54
N ASN A 141 13.39 16.11 -0.56
CA ASN A 141 12.01 16.06 -0.06
C ASN A 141 10.95 15.58 -1.07
N LEU A 142 11.36 15.05 -2.21
CA LEU A 142 10.46 14.50 -3.22
C LEU A 142 10.59 12.97 -3.28
N PRO A 143 9.49 12.24 -3.56
CA PRO A 143 9.54 10.81 -3.79
C PRO A 143 10.50 10.46 -4.93
N ARG A 144 11.36 9.48 -4.70
CA ARG A 144 12.23 8.89 -5.71
C ARG A 144 11.48 7.75 -6.38
N LEU A 145 11.14 7.93 -7.65
CA LEU A 145 10.44 6.91 -8.42
C LEU A 145 11.45 5.91 -9.00
N LEU A 146 11.14 4.62 -8.89
CA LEU A 146 11.83 3.56 -9.62
C LEU A 146 11.15 3.36 -10.97
N SER A 147 11.87 3.60 -12.06
CA SER A 147 11.36 3.33 -13.41
C SER A 147 11.76 1.92 -13.84
N ILE A 148 10.77 1.07 -14.08
CA ILE A 148 10.97 -0.26 -14.69
C ILE A 148 10.42 -0.22 -16.10
N TYR A 149 11.29 -0.42 -17.09
CA TYR A 149 10.87 -0.56 -18.48
C TYR A 149 10.25 -1.93 -18.69
N ARG A 150 8.98 -1.95 -19.04
CA ARG A 150 8.26 -3.16 -19.42
C ARG A 150 7.53 -2.92 -20.74
N PRO A 151 7.65 -3.82 -21.74
CA PRO A 151 6.82 -3.73 -22.92
C PRO A 151 5.35 -3.86 -22.52
N LEU A 152 4.52 -2.93 -22.99
CA LEU A 152 3.07 -3.04 -22.89
C LEU A 152 2.59 -4.02 -23.96
N VAL A 153 2.34 -5.26 -23.54
CA VAL A 153 1.81 -6.32 -24.42
C VAL A 153 0.37 -6.59 -23.98
N PRO A 154 -0.64 -6.27 -24.81
CA PRO A 154 -2.03 -6.51 -24.46
C PRO A 154 -2.33 -8.02 -24.56
N THR A 155 -2.34 -8.68 -23.41
CA THR A 155 -2.63 -10.11 -23.26
C THR A 155 -3.90 -10.37 -22.44
N LYS A 156 -4.38 -9.37 -21.71
CA LYS A 156 -5.53 -9.43 -20.82
C LYS A 156 -6.49 -8.28 -21.08
N GLU A 157 -7.74 -8.48 -20.73
CA GLU A 157 -8.82 -7.50 -20.92
C GLU A 157 -8.49 -6.14 -20.27
N PHE A 158 -7.80 -6.11 -19.12
CA PHE A 158 -7.48 -4.87 -18.42
C PHE A 158 -6.26 -4.12 -18.95
N ASP A 159 -5.53 -4.66 -19.93
CA ASP A 159 -4.27 -4.04 -20.37
C ASP A 159 -4.49 -2.67 -21.04
N TYR A 160 -5.69 -2.38 -21.55
CA TYR A 160 -6.05 -1.06 -22.11
C TYR A 160 -5.89 0.07 -21.10
N ILE A 161 -5.97 -0.19 -19.79
CA ILE A 161 -5.81 0.82 -18.74
C ILE A 161 -4.43 1.47 -18.85
N ASN A 162 -3.38 0.66 -19.03
CA ASN A 162 -2.01 1.16 -19.18
C ASN A 162 -1.86 2.05 -20.43
N PHE A 163 -2.49 1.65 -21.54
CA PHE A 163 -2.48 2.45 -22.77
C PHE A 163 -3.26 3.76 -22.62
N ASN A 164 -4.42 3.74 -21.98
CA ASN A 164 -5.22 4.94 -21.72
C ASN A 164 -4.46 5.93 -20.82
N HIS A 165 -3.82 5.43 -19.76
CA HIS A 165 -2.96 6.25 -18.91
C HIS A 165 -1.80 6.85 -19.71
N LEU A 166 -1.14 6.05 -20.55
CA LEU A 166 -0.04 6.53 -21.39
C LEU A 166 -0.49 7.59 -22.41
N LEU A 167 -1.69 7.44 -22.99
CA LEU A 167 -2.28 8.44 -23.89
C LEU A 167 -2.48 9.79 -23.17
N ILE A 168 -3.05 9.77 -21.96
CA ILE A 168 -3.23 10.97 -21.14
C ILE A 168 -1.87 11.58 -20.78
N MET A 169 -0.93 10.74 -20.34
CA MET A 169 0.42 11.18 -19.99
C MET A 169 1.12 11.86 -21.18
N ASN A 170 1.08 11.26 -22.36
CA ASN A 170 1.65 11.86 -23.56
C ASN A 170 0.92 13.14 -23.96
N LYS A 171 -0.42 13.16 -23.89
CA LYS A 171 -1.20 14.36 -24.22
C LYS A 171 -0.83 15.57 -23.36
N TYR A 172 -0.65 15.40 -22.05
CA TYR A 172 -0.46 16.52 -21.12
C TYR A 172 0.99 16.71 -20.65
N PHE A 173 1.87 15.73 -20.83
CA PHE A 173 3.22 15.74 -20.27
C PHE A 173 4.33 15.33 -21.25
N HIS A 174 4.05 15.18 -22.55
CA HIS A 174 5.09 14.79 -23.54
C HIS A 174 6.30 15.74 -23.54
N ASP A 175 6.10 17.04 -23.36
CA ASP A 175 7.20 18.03 -23.36
C ASP A 175 8.00 18.10 -22.05
N LYS A 176 7.59 17.37 -21.01
CA LYS A 176 8.34 17.35 -19.74
C LYS A 176 9.61 16.51 -19.91
N LYS A 177 10.77 17.19 -19.81
CA LYS A 177 12.12 16.61 -19.92
C LYS A 177 12.40 15.39 -19.02
N HIS A 178 11.58 15.14 -17.99
CA HIS A 178 11.76 14.01 -17.06
C HIS A 178 11.75 12.64 -17.76
N TYR A 179 11.12 12.51 -18.94
CA TYR A 179 11.09 11.25 -19.70
C TYR A 179 12.18 11.13 -20.78
N HIS A 180 12.92 12.21 -21.06
CA HIS A 180 13.84 12.29 -22.20
C HIS A 180 15.30 11.91 -21.89
N ASN A 181 15.69 11.93 -20.60
CA ASN A 181 17.08 11.72 -20.18
C ASN A 181 17.41 10.30 -19.72
N ILE A 182 16.49 9.35 -19.84
CA ILE A 182 16.74 7.96 -19.47
C ILE A 182 17.20 7.20 -20.71
N ARG A 183 18.35 7.60 -21.27
CA ARG A 183 19.05 6.79 -22.26
C ARG A 183 19.72 5.65 -21.51
N VAL A 184 19.21 4.44 -21.70
CA VAL A 184 19.93 3.21 -21.33
C VAL A 184 21.11 3.11 -22.30
N ASN A 185 22.31 3.42 -21.81
CA ASN A 185 23.51 2.98 -22.50
C ASN A 185 23.63 1.48 -22.23
N PHE A 186 23.49 0.67 -23.27
CA PHE A 186 23.97 -0.71 -23.26
C PHE A 186 25.50 -0.72 -23.28
#